data_AF-A0A847YV97-F1
#
_entry.id   AF-A0A847YV97-F1
#
_cell.length_a   1.000
_cell.length_b   1.000
_cell.length_c   1.000
_cell.angle_alpha   90.00
_cell.angle_beta   90.00
_cell.angle_gamma   90.00
#
_symmetry.space_group_name_H-M   'P 1'
#
loop_
_entity.id
_entity.type
_entity.pdbx_description
1 polymer ?
#
loop_
_entity_poly.entity_id
_entity_poly.type
_entity_poly.pdbx_seq_one_letter_code
_entity_poly.pdbx_strand_id
1 'polypeptide(L)'
;MPRLEQVVLVNREAQASDTAIYRKDLPKDVSISALDVGIRITNGSTSCVNKDLLDIIKHLSVVFNGNDYRFHMSGAAAYRFQWARDGRPMYYNFTEAGSGVQEVWFRILFGRYLGDQMFGLDTSRFNNVQLQVDYDATVWGAAANTTFATGTFTVTLIAHQFPYLSRPSFRGMVGTRKFYTAVTTASGEIVQA
;
A
#
# COMPACT_ATOMS: atom_id res chain seq x y z
N MET A 1 20.36 1.22 15.58
CA MET A 1 19.26 0.49 14.89
C MET A 1 19.84 -0.81 14.36
N PRO A 2 19.12 -1.94 14.48
CA PRO A 2 19.54 -3.19 13.86
C PRO A 2 19.61 -3.04 12.35
N ARG A 3 20.56 -3.72 11.70
CA ARG A 3 20.67 -3.73 10.24
C ARG A 3 19.51 -4.55 9.68
N LEU A 4 18.64 -3.92 8.91
CA LEU A 4 17.59 -4.59 8.16
C LEU A 4 18.12 -4.95 6.77
N GLU A 5 17.66 -6.09 6.26
CA GLU A 5 17.85 -6.51 4.88
C GLU A 5 16.66 -6.03 4.05
N GLN A 6 16.94 -5.40 2.91
CA GLN A 6 15.91 -5.02 1.95
C GLN A 6 15.83 -6.11 0.90
N VAL A 7 14.70 -6.80 0.87
CA VAL A 7 14.43 -7.85 -0.11
C VAL A 7 13.34 -7.36 -1.04
N VAL A 8 13.68 -7.26 -2.32
CA VAL A 8 12.71 -6.95 -3.37
C VAL A 8 11.90 -8.21 -3.64
N LEU A 9 10.64 -8.22 -3.21
CA LEU A 9 9.73 -9.34 -3.42
C LEU A 9 9.09 -9.28 -4.81
N VAL A 10 8.88 -8.06 -5.30
CA VAL A 10 8.27 -7.77 -6.60
C VAL A 10 8.89 -6.49 -7.14
N ASN A 11 9.26 -6.48 -8.42
CA ASN A 11 9.80 -5.31 -9.09
C ASN A 11 8.95 -4.96 -10.31
N ARG A 12 8.18 -3.87 -10.21
CA ARG A 12 7.34 -3.32 -11.29
C ARG A 12 6.52 -4.39 -12.04
N GLU A 13 5.80 -5.22 -11.29
CA GLU A 13 4.92 -6.21 -11.88
C GLU A 13 3.71 -5.51 -12.50
N ALA A 14 3.63 -5.53 -13.84
CA ALA A 14 2.54 -4.94 -14.59
C ALA A 14 1.28 -5.79 -14.47
N GLN A 15 0.15 -5.13 -14.30
CA GLN A 15 -1.15 -5.77 -14.29
C GLN A 15 -1.84 -5.57 -15.65
N ALA A 16 -2.37 -6.66 -16.20
CA ALA A 16 -3.07 -6.63 -17.48
C ALA A 16 -4.48 -6.01 -17.37
N SER A 17 -5.09 -6.07 -16.18
CA SER A 17 -6.41 -5.49 -15.93
C SER A 17 -6.28 -4.07 -15.38
N ASP A 18 -7.20 -3.18 -15.78
CA ASP A 18 -7.31 -1.82 -15.26
C ASP A 18 -8.15 -1.72 -13.98
N THR A 19 -8.88 -2.79 -13.65
CA THR A 19 -9.64 -2.91 -12.40
C THR A 19 -9.44 -4.32 -11.86
N ALA A 20 -8.75 -4.45 -10.73
CA ALA A 20 -8.49 -5.75 -10.11
C ALA A 20 -8.02 -5.60 -8.66
N ILE A 21 -7.93 -6.75 -7.99
CA ILE A 21 -7.23 -6.88 -6.73
C ILE A 21 -5.90 -7.59 -7.02
N TYR A 22 -4.81 -6.85 -6.98
CA TYR A 22 -3.47 -7.42 -6.99
C TYR A 22 -3.24 -8.16 -5.68
N ARG A 23 -2.66 -9.37 -5.74
CA ARG A 23 -2.41 -10.22 -4.58
C ARG A 23 -0.99 -10.76 -4.64
N LYS A 24 -0.23 -10.56 -3.56
CA LYS A 24 1.11 -11.13 -3.41
C LYS A 24 1.27 -11.77 -2.05
N ASP A 25 1.53 -13.07 -2.05
CA ASP A 25 1.92 -13.79 -0.85
C ASP A 25 3.31 -13.34 -0.39
N LEU A 26 3.42 -13.05 0.91
CA LEU A 26 4.70 -12.74 1.55
C LEU A 26 5.47 -14.04 1.82
N PRO A 27 6.82 -13.98 1.85
CA PRO A 27 7.63 -15.15 2.16
C PRO A 27 7.29 -15.71 3.55
N LYS A 28 7.34 -17.04 3.66
CA LYS A 28 7.19 -17.74 4.94
C LYS A 28 8.47 -17.64 5.77
N ASP A 29 8.29 -17.80 7.07
CA ASP A 29 9.36 -17.87 8.05
C ASP A 29 10.33 -16.71 7.97
N VAL A 30 9.82 -15.47 7.93
CA VAL A 30 10.64 -14.25 8.00
C VAL A 30 10.09 -13.27 9.04
N SER A 31 10.99 -12.47 9.59
CA SER A 31 10.66 -11.40 10.52
C SER A 31 10.75 -10.06 9.79
N ILE A 32 9.61 -9.43 9.51
CA ILE A 32 9.49 -8.21 8.71
C ILE A 32 9.19 -7.03 9.65
N SER A 33 9.99 -5.97 9.54
CA SER A 33 9.74 -4.73 10.27
C SER A 33 8.76 -3.81 9.51
N ALA A 34 8.89 -3.76 8.19
CA ALA A 34 8.08 -2.92 7.32
C ALA A 34 7.96 -3.48 5.90
N LEU A 35 6.90 -3.07 5.20
CA LEU A 35 6.77 -3.24 3.75
C LEU A 35 6.73 -1.86 3.09
N ASP A 36 7.53 -1.70 2.05
CA ASP A 36 7.41 -0.58 1.13
C ASP A 36 6.69 -1.04 -0.13
N VAL A 37 5.60 -0.34 -0.46
CA VAL A 37 4.75 -0.63 -1.60
C VAL A 37 4.84 0.56 -2.54
N GLY A 38 5.52 0.37 -3.68
CA GLY A 38 5.57 1.34 -4.77
C GLY A 38 4.48 1.03 -5.79
N ILE A 39 3.63 2.00 -6.11
CA ILE A 39 2.59 1.87 -7.12
C ILE A 39 2.84 2.92 -8.19
N ARG A 40 2.79 2.49 -9.45
CA ARG A 40 3.05 3.36 -10.60
C ARG A 40 2.04 3.10 -11.70
N ILE A 41 1.60 4.16 -12.36
CA ILE A 41 0.73 4.11 -13.54
C ILE A 41 1.16 5.18 -14.55
N THR A 42 0.82 4.98 -15.82
CA THR A 42 1.12 5.97 -16.87
C THR A 42 -0.15 6.71 -17.26
N ASN A 43 -0.04 8.01 -17.45
CA ASN A 43 -1.11 8.86 -17.98
C ASN A 43 -1.43 8.48 -19.43
N GLY A 44 -2.67 8.75 -19.85
CA GLY A 44 -3.07 8.71 -21.24
C GLY A 44 -2.25 9.66 -22.12
N SER A 45 -2.30 9.46 -23.44
CA SER A 45 -1.46 10.17 -24.42
C SER A 45 -1.75 11.68 -24.54
N THR A 46 -2.93 12.14 -24.15
CA THR A 46 -3.34 13.55 -24.30
C THR A 46 -3.15 14.33 -23.01
N SER A 47 -3.64 13.82 -21.88
CA SER A 47 -3.44 14.40 -20.54
C SER A 47 -4.00 13.47 -19.46
N CYS A 48 -3.77 13.81 -18.19
CA CYS A 48 -4.44 13.20 -17.04
C CYS A 48 -4.78 14.30 -16.01
N VAL A 49 -5.53 15.31 -16.46
CA VAL A 49 -5.80 16.53 -15.66
C VAL A 49 -6.68 16.19 -14.46
N ASN A 50 -6.25 16.64 -13.27
CA ASN A 50 -6.95 16.49 -11.99
C ASN A 50 -7.31 15.01 -11.67
N LYS A 51 -6.39 14.09 -11.98
CA LYS A 51 -6.55 12.65 -11.75
C LYS A 51 -5.32 12.13 -11.02
N ASP A 52 -5.51 11.82 -9.75
CA ASP A 52 -4.46 11.37 -8.85
C ASP A 52 -4.44 9.84 -8.72
N LEU A 53 -3.27 9.23 -8.83
CA LEU A 53 -3.07 7.81 -8.56
C LEU A 53 -3.56 7.40 -7.15
N LEU A 54 -3.63 8.32 -6.17
CA LEU A 54 -4.18 8.01 -4.84
C LEU A 54 -5.68 7.68 -4.85
N ASP A 55 -6.45 8.19 -5.83
CA ASP A 55 -7.90 8.01 -5.91
C ASP A 55 -8.29 6.67 -6.54
N ILE A 56 -7.44 6.12 -7.39
CA ILE A 56 -7.67 4.80 -8.01
C ILE A 56 -7.37 3.64 -7.05
N ILE A 57 -6.61 3.88 -5.98
CA ILE A 57 -6.28 2.88 -4.97
C ILE A 57 -7.43 2.84 -3.96
N LYS A 58 -8.37 1.91 -4.17
CA LYS A 58 -9.51 1.68 -3.28
C LYS A 58 -9.04 1.27 -1.90
N HIS A 59 -8.21 0.23 -1.83
CA HIS A 59 -7.69 -0.31 -0.59
C HIS A 59 -6.29 -0.91 -0.74
N LEU A 60 -5.38 -0.46 0.12
CA LEU A 60 -4.11 -1.12 0.42
C LEU A 60 -4.30 -1.96 1.68
N SER A 61 -4.10 -3.27 1.56
CA SER A 61 -4.40 -4.21 2.64
C SER A 61 -3.29 -5.23 2.89
N VAL A 62 -3.07 -5.57 4.15
CA VAL A 62 -2.28 -6.75 4.53
C VAL A 62 -3.22 -7.73 5.24
N VAL A 63 -3.42 -8.87 4.61
CA VAL A 63 -4.41 -9.89 4.99
C VAL A 63 -3.67 -11.11 5.53
N PHE A 64 -4.14 -11.59 6.67
CA PHE A 64 -3.59 -12.73 7.39
C PHE A 64 -4.60 -13.85 7.36
N ASN A 65 -4.15 -15.06 7.02
CA ASN A 65 -4.98 -16.27 6.98
C ASN A 65 -6.30 -16.11 6.19
N GLY A 66 -6.31 -15.23 5.18
CA GLY A 66 -7.43 -15.02 4.25
C GLY A 66 -8.55 -14.07 4.72
N ASN A 67 -8.66 -13.73 6.01
CA ASN A 67 -9.75 -12.86 6.50
C ASN A 67 -9.37 -11.84 7.58
N ASP A 68 -8.14 -11.89 8.11
CA ASP A 68 -7.71 -10.99 9.19
C ASP A 68 -6.92 -9.81 8.62
N TYR A 69 -7.58 -8.65 8.54
CA TYR A 69 -7.01 -7.41 8.04
C TYR A 69 -6.26 -6.67 9.15
N ARG A 70 -4.94 -6.57 8.99
CA ARG A 70 -4.05 -5.88 9.96
C ARG A 70 -3.60 -4.52 9.47
N PHE A 71 -3.55 -4.36 8.15
CA PHE A 71 -3.51 -3.06 7.50
C PHE A 71 -4.66 -3.01 6.50
N HIS A 72 -5.45 -1.94 6.51
CA HIS A 72 -6.54 -1.75 5.54
C HIS A 72 -6.96 -0.27 5.47
N MET A 73 -6.51 0.42 4.43
CA MET A 73 -6.75 1.86 4.21
C MET A 73 -6.83 2.17 2.71
N SER A 74 -7.58 3.20 2.32
CA SER A 74 -7.53 3.71 0.94
C SER A 74 -6.21 4.41 0.64
N GLY A 75 -5.87 4.60 -0.64
CA GLY A 75 -4.61 5.25 -1.04
C GLY A 75 -4.44 6.62 -0.40
N ALA A 76 -5.44 7.49 -0.54
CA ALA A 76 -5.45 8.82 0.08
C ALA A 76 -5.33 8.78 1.61
N ALA A 77 -6.02 7.85 2.27
CA ALA A 77 -5.96 7.71 3.73
C ALA A 77 -4.58 7.20 4.19
N ALA A 78 -4.01 6.22 3.49
CA ALA A 78 -2.68 5.69 3.77
C ALA A 78 -1.61 6.76 3.62
N TYR A 79 -1.70 7.59 2.56
CA TYR A 79 -0.80 8.71 2.33
C TYR A 79 -0.86 9.74 3.47
N ARG A 80 -2.07 10.17 3.86
CA ARG A 80 -2.28 11.12 4.97
C ARG A 80 -1.83 10.55 6.31
N PHE A 81 -2.11 9.27 6.57
CA PHE A 81 -1.66 8.59 7.78
C PHE A 81 -0.13 8.56 7.87
N GLN A 82 0.54 8.25 6.77
CA GLN A 82 1.99 8.26 6.73
C GLN A 82 2.55 9.66 6.98
N TRP A 83 1.93 10.69 6.40
CA TRP A 83 2.34 12.07 6.64
C TRP A 83 2.16 12.48 8.11
N ALA A 84 1.04 12.12 8.74
CA ALA A 84 0.77 12.39 10.14
C ALA A 84 1.73 11.63 11.08
N ARG A 85 2.08 10.38 10.74
CA ARG A 85 2.96 9.53 11.54
C ARG A 85 4.43 9.94 11.45
N ASP A 86 4.92 10.15 10.22
CA ASP A 86 6.36 10.30 9.95
C ASP A 86 6.77 11.78 9.77
N GLY A 87 5.81 12.71 9.78
CA GLY A 87 6.03 14.14 9.50
C GLY A 87 6.34 14.46 8.03
N ARG A 88 6.61 13.44 7.21
CA ARG A 88 6.81 13.53 5.76
C ARG A 88 6.29 12.27 5.07
N PRO A 89 5.66 12.41 3.90
CA PRO A 89 5.28 11.26 3.10
C PRO A 89 6.52 10.61 2.46
N MET A 90 6.33 9.41 1.94
CA MET A 90 7.30 8.80 1.01
C MET A 90 7.22 9.46 -0.37
N TYR A 91 8.06 8.98 -1.30
CA TYR A 91 8.10 9.50 -2.65
C TYR A 91 6.72 9.50 -3.30
N TYR A 92 6.35 10.65 -3.86
CA TYR A 92 5.12 10.86 -4.60
C TYR A 92 5.42 11.77 -5.78
N ASN A 93 5.11 11.30 -6.98
CA ASN A 93 5.25 12.02 -8.23
C ASN A 93 3.87 12.17 -8.86
N PHE A 94 3.38 13.40 -8.86
CA PHE A 94 2.16 13.79 -9.55
C PHE A 94 2.52 14.55 -10.82
N THR A 95 1.92 14.16 -11.94
CA THR A 95 2.10 14.83 -13.22
C THR A 95 0.83 14.70 -14.04
N GLU A 96 0.47 15.78 -14.72
CA GLU A 96 -0.70 15.82 -15.62
C GLU A 96 -0.28 15.72 -17.10
N ALA A 97 1.03 15.67 -17.36
CA ALA A 97 1.57 15.56 -18.70
C ALA A 97 1.08 14.27 -19.38
N GLY A 98 0.75 14.37 -20.67
CA GLY A 98 0.43 13.21 -21.49
C GLY A 98 1.58 12.21 -21.50
N SER A 99 1.28 10.93 -21.32
CA SER A 99 2.27 9.85 -21.15
C SER A 99 3.25 10.03 -19.97
N GLY A 100 2.99 11.01 -19.09
CA GLY A 100 3.70 11.17 -17.83
C GLY A 100 3.45 9.96 -16.90
N VAL A 101 4.41 9.67 -16.04
CA VAL A 101 4.32 8.54 -15.11
C VAL A 101 4.02 9.07 -13.71
N GLN A 102 2.89 8.66 -13.15
CA GLN A 102 2.58 8.91 -11.75
C GLN A 102 3.08 7.75 -10.89
N GLU A 103 3.63 8.08 -9.72
CA GLU A 103 4.18 7.07 -8.81
C GLU A 103 4.01 7.51 -7.37
N VAL A 104 3.63 6.57 -6.50
CA VAL A 104 3.57 6.78 -5.06
C VAL A 104 4.20 5.60 -4.35
N TRP A 105 4.80 5.88 -3.20
CA TRP A 105 5.28 4.84 -2.29
C TRP A 105 4.61 4.95 -0.94
N PHE A 106 4.26 3.80 -0.37
CA PHE A 106 3.71 3.67 0.97
C PHE A 106 4.63 2.82 1.85
N ARG A 107 4.78 3.21 3.12
CA ARG A 107 5.45 2.37 4.14
C ARG A 107 4.48 1.87 5.18
N ILE A 108 4.23 0.57 5.13
CA ILE A 108 3.48 -0.17 6.14
C ILE A 108 4.46 -0.60 7.23
N LEU A 109 4.33 -0.01 8.42
CA LEU A 109 5.12 -0.40 9.60
C LEU A 109 4.33 -1.42 10.42
N PHE A 110 5.00 -2.48 10.85
CA PHE A 110 4.44 -3.49 11.76
C PHE A 110 4.87 -3.29 13.22
N GLY A 111 5.79 -2.36 13.46
CA GLY A 111 6.22 -1.92 14.79
C GLY A 111 5.98 -0.43 15.00
N ARG A 112 6.51 0.14 16.09
CA ARG A 112 6.39 1.58 16.39
C ARG A 112 7.23 2.44 15.43
N TYR A 113 8.33 1.88 14.95
CA TYR A 113 9.26 2.50 14.02
C TYR A 113 9.96 1.42 13.19
N LEU A 114 10.65 1.83 12.12
CA LEU A 114 11.44 0.91 11.30
C LEU A 114 12.61 0.32 12.11
N GLY A 115 12.68 -1.01 12.16
CA GLY A 115 13.67 -1.76 12.93
C GLY A 115 13.32 -1.98 14.40
N ASP A 116 12.06 -1.78 14.82
CA ASP A 116 11.62 -2.13 16.17
C ASP A 116 11.79 -3.64 16.43
N GLN A 117 12.60 -3.98 17.43
CA GLN A 117 12.88 -5.37 17.80
C GLN A 117 11.79 -5.98 18.69
N MET A 118 10.90 -5.16 19.26
CA MET A 118 9.82 -5.65 20.13
C MET A 118 8.54 -5.94 19.36
N PHE A 119 8.28 -5.18 18.31
CA PHE A 119 7.05 -5.27 17.52
C PHE A 119 7.36 -5.39 16.04
N GLY A 120 6.74 -6.37 15.38
CA GLY A 120 6.94 -6.63 13.96
C GLY A 120 6.11 -7.81 13.48
N LEU A 121 6.20 -8.09 12.19
CA LEU A 121 5.53 -9.19 11.55
C LEU A 121 6.43 -10.42 11.52
N ASP A 122 6.08 -11.46 12.26
CA ASP A 122 6.68 -12.79 12.11
C ASP A 122 5.76 -13.67 11.27
N THR A 123 6.16 -13.95 10.03
CA THR A 123 5.33 -14.72 9.08
C THR A 123 5.28 -16.21 9.41
N SER A 124 6.18 -16.74 10.25
CA SER A 124 6.13 -18.14 10.70
C SER A 124 4.90 -18.46 11.56
N ARG A 125 4.32 -17.43 12.19
CA ARG A 125 3.15 -17.55 13.07
C ARG A 125 1.82 -17.66 12.31
N PHE A 126 1.84 -17.54 10.99
CA PHE A 126 0.64 -17.47 10.16
C PHE A 126 0.74 -18.46 9.00
N ASN A 127 -0.41 -19.01 8.59
CA ASN A 127 -0.45 -19.96 7.48
C ASN A 127 -0.16 -19.29 6.13
N ASN A 128 -0.69 -18.08 5.97
CA ASN A 128 -0.49 -17.20 4.82
C ASN A 128 -0.60 -15.74 5.28
N VAL A 129 0.31 -14.90 4.79
CA VAL A 129 0.21 -13.44 4.88
C VAL A 129 0.33 -12.88 3.47
N GLN A 130 -0.60 -12.04 3.09
CA GLN A 130 -0.74 -11.54 1.72
C GLN A 130 -0.87 -10.01 1.70
N LEU A 131 -0.12 -9.36 0.81
CA LEU A 131 -0.39 -7.98 0.41
C LEU A 131 -1.47 -7.99 -0.66
N GLN A 132 -2.50 -7.16 -0.47
CA GLN A 132 -3.52 -6.92 -1.46
C GLN A 132 -3.59 -5.43 -1.80
N VAL A 133 -3.63 -5.12 -3.10
CA VAL A 133 -3.86 -3.77 -3.62
C VAL A 133 -5.09 -3.82 -4.50
N ASP A 134 -6.20 -3.30 -3.99
CA ASP A 134 -7.44 -3.13 -4.76
C ASP A 134 -7.38 -1.78 -5.48
N TYR A 135 -7.46 -1.82 -6.80
CA TYR A 135 -7.35 -0.64 -7.65
C TYR A 135 -8.38 -0.63 -8.78
N ASP A 136 -8.71 0.58 -9.22
CA ASP A 136 -9.63 0.83 -10.31
C ASP A 136 -9.20 2.05 -11.10
N ALA A 137 -8.40 1.82 -12.15
CA ALA A 137 -7.96 2.87 -13.06
C ALA A 137 -9.09 3.39 -13.97
N THR A 138 -10.28 2.79 -13.91
CA THR A 138 -11.45 3.17 -14.71
C THR A 138 -12.46 4.05 -13.96
N VAL A 139 -12.13 4.48 -12.74
CA VAL A 139 -13.04 5.24 -11.86
C VAL A 139 -13.58 6.53 -12.49
N TRP A 140 -12.86 7.12 -13.46
CA TRP A 140 -13.29 8.30 -14.21
C TRP A 140 -13.66 8.03 -15.66
N GLY A 141 -14.05 6.79 -15.99
CA GLY A 141 -14.29 6.30 -17.33
C GLY A 141 -13.20 5.33 -17.78
N ALA A 142 -13.38 4.72 -18.96
CA ALA A 142 -12.42 3.76 -19.50
C ALA A 142 -10.99 4.34 -19.51
N ALA A 143 -10.02 3.52 -19.13
CA ALA A 143 -8.60 3.84 -19.25
C ALA A 143 -8.29 4.20 -20.72
N ALA A 144 -7.94 5.46 -20.97
CA ALA A 144 -7.93 6.08 -22.29
C ALA A 144 -7.02 7.32 -22.33
N ASN A 145 -7.02 8.01 -23.47
CA ASN A 145 -6.11 9.12 -23.78
C ASN A 145 -6.14 10.29 -22.77
N THR A 146 -7.25 10.48 -22.03
CA THR A 146 -7.46 11.58 -21.07
C THR A 146 -7.49 11.14 -19.60
N THR A 147 -7.31 9.84 -19.33
CA THR A 147 -7.25 9.25 -17.99
C THR A 147 -5.91 8.52 -17.82
N PHE A 148 -5.90 7.29 -17.33
CA PHE A 148 -4.71 6.46 -17.28
C PHE A 148 -4.65 5.52 -18.48
N ALA A 149 -3.44 5.22 -18.92
CA ALA A 149 -3.20 4.26 -20.00
C ALA A 149 -3.43 2.82 -19.51
N THR A 150 -4.14 2.04 -20.31
CA THR A 150 -4.47 0.64 -20.01
C THR A 150 -3.24 -0.23 -19.83
N GLY A 151 -3.29 -1.14 -18.86
CA GLY A 151 -2.25 -2.15 -18.62
C GLY A 151 -0.91 -1.58 -18.12
N THR A 152 -0.90 -0.33 -17.65
CA THR A 152 0.31 0.34 -17.16
C THR A 152 0.44 0.36 -15.64
N PHE A 153 -0.56 -0.15 -14.91
CA PHE A 153 -0.52 -0.26 -13.47
C PHE A 153 0.55 -1.28 -13.06
N THR A 154 1.52 -0.83 -12.26
CA THR A 154 2.64 -1.65 -11.80
C THR A 154 2.78 -1.55 -10.29
N VAL A 155 3.11 -2.67 -9.66
CA VAL A 155 3.37 -2.76 -8.22
C VAL A 155 4.81 -3.20 -7.97
N THR A 156 5.47 -2.54 -7.03
CA THR A 156 6.78 -2.89 -6.49
C THR A 156 6.63 -3.14 -5.00
N LEU A 157 7.21 -4.23 -4.50
CA LEU A 157 7.12 -4.61 -3.11
C LEU A 157 8.52 -4.89 -2.56
N ILE A 158 8.90 -4.16 -1.51
CA ILE A 158 10.17 -4.34 -0.82
C ILE A 158 9.87 -4.65 0.65
N ALA A 159 10.38 -5.77 1.14
CA ALA A 159 10.32 -6.12 2.55
C ALA A 159 11.59 -5.68 3.27
N HIS A 160 11.44 -4.98 4.39
CA HIS A 160 12.53 -4.67 5.32
C HIS A 160 12.53 -5.72 6.42
N GLN A 161 13.32 -6.77 6.22
CA GLN A 161 13.36 -7.94 7.09
C GLN A 161 14.57 -7.90 8.03
N PHE A 162 14.45 -8.58 9.17
CA PHE A 162 15.59 -8.86 10.02
C PHE A 162 16.41 -10.02 9.44
N PRO A 163 17.75 -9.95 9.51
CA PRO A 163 18.62 -11.04 9.06
C PRO A 163 18.25 -12.36 9.74
N TYR A 164 18.37 -13.46 9.00
CA TYR A 164 18.00 -14.79 9.48
C TYR A 164 18.62 -15.15 10.84
N LEU A 165 19.92 -14.85 11.00
CA LEU A 165 20.70 -15.16 12.21
C LEU A 165 20.37 -14.26 13.41
N SER A 166 19.67 -13.15 13.21
CA SER A 166 19.39 -12.15 14.25
C SER A 166 17.92 -11.78 14.30
N ARG A 167 17.05 -12.77 14.13
CA ARG A 167 15.59 -12.57 14.19
C ARG A 167 15.15 -12.26 15.61
N PRO A 168 14.51 -11.11 15.85
CA PRO A 168 13.95 -10.80 17.15
C PRO A 168 12.71 -11.67 17.43
N SER A 169 12.50 -12.00 18.71
CA SER A 169 11.23 -12.57 19.17
C SER A 169 10.25 -11.42 19.42
N PHE A 170 9.36 -11.16 18.45
CA PHE A 170 8.38 -10.09 18.59
C PHE A 170 7.34 -10.43 19.66
N ARG A 171 7.03 -9.45 20.51
CA ARG A 171 5.93 -9.53 21.49
C ARG A 171 4.56 -9.41 20.84
N GLY A 172 4.50 -8.75 19.68
CA GLY A 172 3.28 -8.55 18.92
C GLY A 172 3.53 -7.71 17.69
N MET A 173 2.44 -7.21 17.10
CA MET A 173 2.46 -6.38 15.91
C MET A 173 1.50 -5.20 16.08
N VAL A 174 1.89 -4.05 15.56
CA VAL A 174 1.01 -2.89 15.43
C VAL A 174 0.24 -3.01 14.12
N GLY A 175 -1.09 -3.00 14.21
CA GLY A 175 -1.98 -2.94 13.05
C GLY A 175 -2.59 -1.56 12.91
N THR A 176 -2.94 -1.17 11.69
CA THR A 176 -3.67 0.08 11.40
C THR A 176 -4.77 -0.21 10.41
N ARG A 177 -6.03 -0.12 10.86
CA ARG A 177 -7.18 -0.39 10.01
C ARG A 177 -8.25 0.68 10.20
N LYS A 178 -8.97 0.98 9.13
CA LYS A 178 -10.20 1.75 9.21
C LYS A 178 -11.27 0.92 9.94
N PHE A 179 -11.82 1.46 11.01
CA PHE A 179 -12.88 0.80 11.80
C PHE A 179 -14.28 1.35 11.49
N TYR A 180 -14.37 2.64 11.15
CA TYR A 180 -15.65 3.33 10.97
C TYR A 180 -15.55 4.37 9.85
N THR A 181 -16.65 4.56 9.13
CA THR A 181 -16.83 5.69 8.21
C THR A 181 -17.99 6.52 8.74
N ALA A 182 -17.72 7.74 9.19
CA ALA A 182 -18.77 8.69 9.53
C ALA A 182 -19.21 9.41 8.26
N VAL A 183 -20.52 9.45 8.00
CA VAL A 183 -21.10 10.44 7.10
C VAL A 183 -21.67 11.54 7.98
N THR A 184 -21.08 12.73 7.93
CA THR A 184 -21.62 13.89 8.63
C THR A 184 -22.45 14.70 7.66
N THR A 185 -23.73 14.89 7.96
CA THR A 185 -24.52 15.97 7.38
C THR A 185 -23.90 17.30 7.80
N ALA A 186 -24.13 18.40 7.08
CA ALA A 186 -23.54 19.71 7.38
C ALA A 186 -23.75 20.22 8.84
N SER A 187 -24.65 19.59 9.61
CA SER A 187 -24.92 19.80 11.04
C SER A 187 -24.02 19.03 12.01
N GLY A 188 -23.10 18.17 11.54
CA GLY A 188 -22.17 17.41 12.40
C GLY A 188 -22.77 16.16 13.07
N GLU A 189 -23.99 15.75 12.70
CA GLU A 189 -24.54 14.47 13.17
C GLU A 189 -23.86 13.29 12.44
N ILE A 190 -23.46 12.30 13.23
CA ILE A 190 -22.85 11.06 12.75
C ILE A 190 -23.97 10.05 12.47
N VAL A 191 -24.22 9.75 11.19
CA VAL A 191 -25.12 8.66 10.81
C VAL A 191 -24.32 7.35 10.79
N GLN A 192 -24.63 6.42 11.69
CA GLN A 192 -24.18 5.03 11.57
C GLN A 192 -24.92 4.37 10.40
N ALA A 193 -24.16 3.88 9.41
CA ALA A 193 -24.64 2.93 8.41
C ALA A 193 -24.28 1.51 8.85
#